data_AF-A0A673U9R4-F1
#
_entry.id   AF-A0A673U9R4-F1
#
_cell.length_a   1.000
_cell.length_b   1.000
_cell.length_c   1.000
_cell.angle_alpha   90.00
_cell.angle_beta   90.00
_cell.angle_gamma   90.00
#
_symmetry.space_group_name_H-M   'P 1'
#
loop_
_entity.id
_entity.type
_entity.pdbx_description
1 polymer ?
#
loop_
_entity_poly.entity_id
_entity_poly.type
_entity_poly.pdbx_seq_one_letter_code
_entity_poly.pdbx_strand_id
1 'polypeptide(L)'
;MLQESTGKAERRPSCLSKNLNKHEAQEHSSSWSPEMLLHGLRAIKASQDDKFAQVLDAAGEFGAFQRRLVVLTFIPNILLAFFTFADFFVFTAQRPYCNTSWILAVGPNLTEAEQMNLTLPREPDGSFQTCVMYLPVAWDLDSIIQFGLNHTDSCQDGWVYPDTKKRSLINEFDLVCGKEQNSETVQTILTTGLLLGSLLFGLISDKLGRYPSILISLLGLIVFGFGTAFVNTFHQYLFFRFGVSQALVGYTISSVSLATEWLVAEHRAHAIILEHCFFSVGVMFLTGLAYSLPHWRLLFLVGGVPVFPLISYIWALPESPRWLLIKGKLDEAKQTLCYAADVNKKTIPESLLDKLPMPGKRVMKASILDFCSNKHLRRMTLVMGCVWFTVGYSYFTLYLKLKDLDMDTHFRHVIPSVLEMPARLCCIFLLEQMGRKWSLFATLFQGALMCLLSLLPSELKSIMVLTVTLGEFSLAASTTVSFIYTAELLPTVLRATGLGLMSMAWAAGAILSLMIIDQTPSLLPILVCCISAVLALFLCSLLPETEDGPLLDVLEQYPLQASSLFRAMAEKLLAEDAAHTDRPQDVVRNTILNSLILKLDSDILAARSAQGRAEDTEPQSG
;
A
#
# COMPACT_ATOMS: atom_id res chain seq x y z
N MET A 1 1.41 21.30 -73.54
CA MET A 1 0.28 22.24 -73.44
C MET A 1 -0.27 22.15 -72.03
N LEU A 2 -0.25 23.29 -71.31
CA LEU A 2 -1.13 23.72 -70.20
C LEU A 2 -1.25 22.76 -68.98
N GLN A 3 -0.62 22.97 -67.81
CA GLN A 3 -0.63 24.10 -66.85
C GLN A 3 -1.89 24.14 -65.96
N GLU A 4 -1.75 23.75 -64.69
CA GLU A 4 -2.25 24.36 -63.42
C GLU A 4 -2.10 23.34 -62.27
N SER A 5 -1.20 23.51 -61.29
CA SER A 5 -1.20 24.47 -60.15
C SER A 5 -2.03 24.00 -58.95
N THR A 6 -1.34 23.49 -57.92
CA THR A 6 -1.52 23.70 -56.46
C THR A 6 -0.70 22.60 -55.76
N GLY A 7 0.31 22.83 -54.91
CA GLY A 7 0.55 23.91 -53.98
C GLY A 7 0.45 23.39 -52.54
N LYS A 8 1.34 22.46 -52.12
CA LYS A 8 1.51 22.11 -50.69
C LYS A 8 2.96 22.37 -50.28
N ALA A 9 3.15 23.55 -49.69
CA ALA A 9 4.38 23.98 -49.07
C ALA A 9 4.56 23.29 -47.71
N GLU A 10 5.67 22.58 -47.59
CA GLU A 10 6.22 22.01 -46.37
C GLU A 10 6.73 23.16 -45.48
N ARG A 11 5.97 23.54 -44.44
CA ARG A 11 6.40 24.56 -43.46
C ARG A 11 7.17 23.88 -42.32
N ARG A 12 8.50 23.86 -42.43
CA ARG A 12 9.40 23.89 -41.27
C ARG A 12 9.39 25.31 -40.68
N PRO A 13 9.28 25.52 -39.37
CA PRO A 13 9.65 26.79 -38.77
C PRO A 13 11.17 26.85 -38.59
N SER A 14 11.79 27.75 -39.34
CA SER A 14 13.18 28.16 -39.22
C SER A 14 13.38 29.06 -37.99
N CYS A 15 14.24 28.67 -37.05
CA CYS A 15 14.76 29.56 -36.01
C CYS A 15 16.22 29.90 -36.34
N LEU A 16 16.47 31.10 -36.88
CA LEU A 16 17.83 31.57 -37.20
C LEU A 16 17.88 33.10 -37.11
N SER A 17 18.67 33.62 -36.16
CA SER A 17 19.18 34.99 -36.14
C SER A 17 20.34 35.12 -35.14
N LYS A 18 21.39 35.83 -35.56
CA LYS A 18 22.69 36.06 -34.90
C LYS A 18 22.74 37.45 -34.23
N ASN A 19 23.44 37.55 -33.09
CA ASN A 19 24.47 38.55 -32.69
C ASN A 19 24.55 38.64 -31.14
N LEU A 20 25.67 38.28 -30.49
CA LEU A 20 26.94 39.00 -30.24
C LEU A 20 26.86 40.11 -29.16
N ASN A 21 27.30 39.86 -27.92
CA ASN A 21 28.49 40.48 -27.32
C ASN A 21 28.74 40.15 -25.84
N LYS A 22 30.03 40.18 -25.51
CA LYS A 22 30.73 39.92 -24.25
C LYS A 22 30.36 40.90 -23.12
N HIS A 23 30.38 40.40 -21.89
CA HIS A 23 30.78 41.18 -20.72
C HIS A 23 31.65 40.32 -19.80
N GLU A 24 32.90 40.74 -19.62
CA GLU A 24 33.80 40.32 -18.54
C GLU A 24 33.25 40.84 -17.20
N ALA A 25 33.35 40.03 -16.14
CA ALA A 25 33.19 40.48 -14.77
C ALA A 25 34.21 39.76 -13.87
N GLN A 26 34.90 40.58 -13.08
CA GLN A 26 36.01 40.28 -12.19
C GLN A 26 35.75 39.13 -11.21
N GLU A 27 36.73 38.21 -11.10
CA GLU A 27 36.81 37.20 -10.05
C GLU A 27 37.34 37.83 -8.75
N HIS A 28 36.49 37.85 -7.71
CA HIS A 28 36.93 37.96 -6.33
C HIS A 28 37.10 36.54 -5.76
N SER A 29 38.30 36.21 -5.30
CA SER A 29 38.63 34.94 -4.65
C SER A 29 38.04 34.88 -3.24
N SER A 30 36.90 34.21 -3.06
CA SER A 30 36.44 33.74 -1.75
C SER A 30 36.77 32.26 -1.60
N SER A 31 37.46 31.85 -0.53
CA SER A 31 37.67 30.44 -0.24
C SER A 31 36.33 29.77 0.08
N TRP A 32 35.96 28.75 -0.70
CA TRP A 32 34.68 28.06 -0.50
C TRP A 32 34.80 27.13 0.70
N SER A 33 33.96 27.29 1.72
CA SER A 33 33.93 26.38 2.87
C SER A 33 33.45 24.97 2.45
N PRO A 34 33.77 23.90 3.20
CA PRO A 34 33.23 22.56 2.97
C PRO A 34 31.70 22.52 2.94
N GLU A 35 31.05 23.41 3.70
CA GLU A 35 29.60 23.60 3.67
C GLU A 35 29.12 24.21 2.36
N MET A 36 29.83 25.17 1.77
CA MET A 36 29.48 25.74 0.46
C MET A 36 29.64 24.74 -0.69
N LEU A 37 30.57 23.78 -0.60
CA LEU A 37 30.72 22.69 -1.57
C LEU A 37 29.62 21.62 -1.41
N LEU A 38 29.24 21.28 -0.17
CA LEU A 38 28.09 20.42 0.10
C LEU A 38 26.78 21.09 -0.36
N HIS A 39 26.67 22.40 -0.17
CA HIS A 39 25.57 23.23 -0.65
C HIS A 39 25.57 23.33 -2.18
N GLY A 40 26.74 23.38 -2.83
CA GLY A 40 26.89 23.35 -4.28
C GLY A 40 26.48 22.02 -4.90
N LEU A 41 26.81 20.89 -4.27
CA LEU A 41 26.38 19.55 -4.71
C LEU A 41 24.89 19.30 -4.44
N ARG A 42 24.34 19.80 -3.32
CA ARG A 42 22.89 19.87 -3.12
C ARG A 42 22.22 20.77 -4.15
N ALA A 43 22.83 21.90 -4.51
CA ALA A 43 22.31 22.83 -5.52
C ALA A 43 22.33 22.23 -6.92
N ILE A 44 23.33 21.41 -7.29
CA ILE A 44 23.35 20.71 -8.58
C ILE A 44 22.26 19.62 -8.65
N LYS A 45 22.03 18.89 -7.55
CA LYS A 45 20.96 17.87 -7.44
C LYS A 45 19.56 18.50 -7.40
N ALA A 46 19.39 19.54 -6.59
CA ALA A 46 18.22 20.41 -6.63
C ALA A 46 18.00 20.93 -8.04
N SER A 47 19.05 21.36 -8.77
CA SER A 47 18.92 21.85 -10.16
C SER A 47 18.42 20.81 -11.17
N GLN A 48 18.51 19.50 -10.88
CA GLN A 48 18.10 18.44 -11.81
C GLN A 48 16.65 18.02 -11.59
N ASP A 49 16.23 17.89 -10.33
CA ASP A 49 14.81 17.74 -9.97
C ASP A 49 14.03 19.03 -10.20
N ASP A 50 14.66 20.20 -9.98
CA ASP A 50 14.13 21.52 -10.34
C ASP A 50 13.85 21.61 -11.83
N LYS A 51 14.64 20.97 -12.71
CA LYS A 51 14.37 21.01 -14.17
C LYS A 51 13.09 20.28 -14.53
N PHE A 52 12.87 19.08 -13.98
CA PHE A 52 11.61 18.36 -14.22
C PHE A 52 10.44 19.08 -13.53
N ALA A 53 10.63 19.57 -12.30
CA ALA A 53 9.63 20.35 -11.59
C ALA A 53 9.26 21.63 -12.36
N GLN A 54 10.24 22.34 -12.94
CA GLN A 54 10.03 23.51 -13.81
C GLN A 54 9.25 23.15 -15.08
N VAL A 55 9.49 21.97 -15.66
CA VAL A 55 8.70 21.48 -16.81
C VAL A 55 7.25 21.21 -16.39
N LEU A 56 7.04 20.63 -15.21
CA LEU A 56 5.72 20.34 -14.66
C LEU A 56 4.97 21.63 -14.28
N ASP A 57 5.66 22.63 -13.72
CA ASP A 57 5.14 23.96 -13.43
C ASP A 57 4.77 24.72 -14.72
N ALA A 58 5.63 24.65 -15.73
CA ALA A 58 5.34 25.16 -17.07
C ALA A 58 4.12 24.46 -17.71
N ALA A 59 3.93 23.16 -17.46
CA ALA A 59 2.73 22.42 -17.85
C ALA A 59 1.48 22.78 -17.00
N GLY A 60 1.70 23.37 -15.82
CA GLY A 60 0.70 23.80 -14.84
C GLY A 60 0.71 22.92 -13.59
N GLU A 61 1.14 23.47 -12.45
CA GLU A 61 1.32 22.75 -11.16
C GLU A 61 0.10 21.90 -10.73
N PHE A 62 -1.11 22.41 -10.94
CA PHE A 62 -2.36 21.69 -10.62
C PHE A 62 -3.53 22.11 -11.54
N GLY A 63 -3.29 22.00 -12.86
CA GLY A 63 -4.25 22.33 -13.90
C GLY A 63 -5.41 21.33 -14.03
N ALA A 64 -6.25 21.53 -15.04
CA ALA A 64 -7.41 20.68 -15.31
C ALA A 64 -7.02 19.21 -15.54
N PHE A 65 -5.88 18.97 -16.17
CA PHE A 65 -5.33 17.65 -16.41
C PHE A 65 -5.01 16.92 -15.09
N GLN A 66 -4.23 17.54 -14.19
CA GLN A 66 -3.83 16.92 -12.92
C GLN A 66 -5.06 16.68 -12.03
N ARG A 67 -5.99 17.63 -11.96
CA ARG A 67 -7.25 17.46 -11.21
C ARG A 67 -8.06 16.28 -11.74
N ARG A 68 -8.16 16.16 -13.08
CA ARG A 68 -8.85 15.03 -13.72
C ARG A 68 -8.15 13.72 -13.42
N LEU A 69 -6.82 13.67 -13.52
CA LEU A 69 -6.00 12.49 -13.20
C LEU A 69 -6.28 12.00 -11.78
N VAL A 70 -6.17 12.91 -10.81
CA VAL A 70 -6.41 12.71 -9.38
C VAL A 70 -7.81 12.15 -9.13
N VAL A 71 -8.85 12.78 -9.67
CA VAL A 71 -10.25 12.30 -9.53
C VAL A 71 -10.41 10.90 -10.13
N LEU A 72 -9.86 10.65 -11.32
CA LEU A 72 -9.94 9.34 -11.98
C LEU A 72 -9.22 8.24 -11.20
N THR A 73 -8.12 8.55 -10.52
CA THR A 73 -7.41 7.59 -9.66
C THR A 73 -8.13 7.33 -8.33
N PHE A 74 -9.02 8.22 -7.87
CA PHE A 74 -9.66 8.09 -6.55
C PHE A 74 -10.97 7.33 -6.57
N ILE A 75 -11.78 7.46 -7.62
CA ILE A 75 -13.07 6.77 -7.73
C ILE A 75 -12.94 5.24 -7.50
N PRO A 76 -11.93 4.55 -8.06
CA PRO A 76 -11.75 3.12 -7.84
C PRO A 76 -11.46 2.74 -6.39
N ASN A 77 -10.89 3.65 -5.59
CA ASN A 77 -10.60 3.37 -4.18
C ASN A 77 -11.87 3.11 -3.35
N ILE A 78 -13.04 3.61 -3.79
CA ILE A 78 -14.34 3.25 -3.21
C ILE A 78 -14.58 1.74 -3.33
N LEU A 79 -14.26 1.15 -4.49
CA LEU A 79 -14.42 -0.29 -4.72
C LEU A 79 -13.32 -1.11 -4.07
N LEU A 80 -12.12 -0.55 -3.93
CA LEU A 80 -11.06 -1.23 -3.18
C LEU A 80 -11.51 -1.50 -1.74
N ALA A 81 -12.08 -0.49 -1.08
CA ALA A 81 -12.65 -0.64 0.26
C ALA A 81 -13.78 -1.68 0.30
N PHE A 82 -14.67 -1.67 -0.70
CA PHE A 82 -15.73 -2.68 -0.82
C PHE A 82 -15.17 -4.09 -0.81
N PHE A 83 -14.23 -4.43 -1.71
CA PHE A 83 -13.70 -5.80 -1.79
C PHE A 83 -12.80 -6.17 -0.60
N THR A 84 -12.22 -5.19 0.09
CA THR A 84 -11.38 -5.41 1.28
C THR A 84 -12.21 -5.83 2.48
N PHE A 85 -13.35 -5.16 2.72
CA PHE A 85 -14.15 -5.35 3.95
C PHE A 85 -15.41 -6.20 3.76
N ALA A 86 -15.79 -6.55 2.53
CA ALA A 86 -17.05 -7.25 2.29
C ALA A 86 -17.14 -8.60 3.02
N ASP A 87 -16.03 -9.29 3.24
CA ASP A 87 -15.98 -10.56 3.98
C ASP A 87 -16.55 -10.45 5.40
N PHE A 88 -16.41 -9.30 6.07
CA PHE A 88 -16.92 -9.14 7.43
C PHE A 88 -18.45 -9.18 7.53
N PHE A 89 -19.15 -8.84 6.45
CA PHE A 89 -20.61 -8.84 6.40
C PHE A 89 -21.20 -10.17 5.92
N VAL A 90 -20.36 -11.08 5.40
CA VAL A 90 -20.78 -12.28 4.69
C VAL A 90 -20.76 -13.53 5.59
N PHE A 91 -20.03 -13.45 6.71
CA PHE A 91 -19.87 -14.48 7.73
C PHE A 91 -20.87 -14.36 8.90
N THR A 92 -22.12 -13.95 8.64
CA THR A 92 -23.15 -13.95 9.68
C THR A 92 -23.60 -15.37 9.98
N ALA A 93 -23.18 -15.92 11.12
CA ALA A 93 -23.55 -17.26 11.56
C ALA A 93 -25.04 -17.30 11.96
N GLN A 94 -25.78 -18.24 11.38
CA GLN A 94 -27.11 -18.61 11.84
C GLN A 94 -27.04 -19.93 12.59
N ARG A 95 -27.97 -20.16 13.52
CA ARG A 95 -28.13 -21.46 14.17
C ARG A 95 -28.82 -22.43 13.20
N PRO A 96 -28.13 -23.46 12.68
CA PRO A 96 -28.76 -24.48 11.84
C PRO A 96 -29.53 -25.49 12.68
N TYR A 97 -30.43 -26.23 12.04
CA TYR A 97 -30.98 -27.46 12.58
C TYR A 97 -30.69 -28.61 11.61
N CYS A 98 -30.60 -29.84 12.11
CA CYS A 98 -30.49 -31.00 11.23
C CYS A 98 -31.73 -31.12 10.33
N ASN A 99 -31.53 -31.51 9.08
CA ASN A 99 -32.64 -31.87 8.20
C ASN A 99 -33.23 -33.21 8.65
N THR A 100 -34.44 -33.17 9.19
CA THR A 100 -35.15 -34.34 9.71
C THR A 100 -36.35 -34.73 8.85
N SER A 101 -36.31 -34.41 7.55
CA SER A 101 -37.38 -34.70 6.59
C SER A 101 -37.76 -36.18 6.47
N TRP A 102 -36.93 -37.10 6.97
CA TRP A 102 -37.26 -38.52 7.08
C TRP A 102 -38.58 -38.79 7.82
N ILE A 103 -38.95 -37.97 8.83
CA ILE A 103 -40.19 -38.16 9.60
C ILE A 103 -41.44 -37.94 8.74
N LEU A 104 -41.34 -37.13 7.67
CA LEU A 104 -42.45 -36.88 6.74
C LEU A 104 -42.83 -38.12 5.93
N ALA A 105 -41.94 -39.11 5.82
CA ALA A 105 -42.28 -40.40 5.22
C ALA A 105 -43.24 -41.22 6.11
N VAL A 106 -43.21 -40.99 7.43
CA VAL A 106 -44.08 -41.64 8.42
C VAL A 106 -45.33 -40.80 8.71
N GLY A 107 -45.17 -39.48 8.79
CA GLY A 107 -46.21 -38.50 9.08
C GLY A 107 -46.22 -37.34 8.08
N PRO A 108 -46.84 -37.48 6.90
CA PRO A 108 -46.76 -36.48 5.84
C PRO A 108 -47.49 -35.16 6.14
N ASN A 109 -48.41 -35.15 7.11
CA ASN A 109 -49.23 -33.99 7.48
C ASN A 109 -48.70 -33.22 8.70
N LEU A 110 -47.48 -33.51 9.17
CA LEU A 110 -46.87 -32.82 10.31
C LEU A 110 -46.56 -31.35 9.97
N THR A 111 -46.79 -30.46 10.94
CA THR A 111 -46.31 -29.08 10.86
C THR A 111 -44.80 -29.01 11.13
N GLU A 112 -44.12 -27.97 10.65
CA GLU A 112 -42.67 -27.79 10.85
C GLU A 112 -42.30 -27.76 12.35
N ALA A 113 -43.15 -27.16 13.18
CA ALA A 113 -42.96 -27.11 14.63
C ALA A 113 -43.09 -28.50 15.30
N GLU A 114 -44.05 -29.31 14.88
CA GLU A 114 -44.22 -30.68 15.37
C GLU A 114 -43.07 -31.57 14.90
N GLN A 115 -42.66 -31.45 13.64
CA GLN A 115 -41.49 -32.14 13.10
C GLN A 115 -40.25 -31.84 13.96
N MET A 116 -39.93 -30.56 14.17
CA MET A 116 -38.76 -30.17 14.97
C MET A 116 -38.87 -30.70 16.40
N ASN A 117 -40.04 -30.64 17.03
CA ASN A 117 -40.24 -31.10 18.40
C ASN A 117 -40.08 -32.61 18.57
N LEU A 118 -40.43 -33.41 17.56
CA LEU A 118 -40.30 -34.87 17.61
C LEU A 118 -38.90 -35.36 17.24
N THR A 119 -38.17 -34.62 16.40
CA THR A 119 -36.94 -35.10 15.75
C THR A 119 -35.65 -34.45 16.25
N LEU A 120 -35.74 -33.30 16.94
CA LEU A 120 -34.58 -32.59 17.47
C LEU A 120 -34.54 -32.65 19.01
N PRO A 121 -33.41 -33.05 19.61
CA PRO A 121 -33.24 -33.00 21.05
C PRO A 121 -33.17 -31.55 21.55
N ARG A 122 -33.57 -31.32 22.81
CA ARG A 122 -33.54 -30.00 23.45
C ARG A 122 -32.33 -29.84 24.37
N GLU A 123 -31.83 -28.62 24.44
CA GLU A 123 -30.89 -28.17 25.44
C GLU A 123 -31.60 -27.87 26.78
N PRO A 124 -30.85 -27.77 27.90
CA PRO A 124 -31.42 -27.47 29.22
C PRO A 124 -32.16 -26.12 29.28
N ASP A 125 -31.84 -25.18 28.38
CA ASP A 125 -32.48 -23.88 28.24
C ASP A 125 -33.81 -23.94 27.44
N GLY A 126 -34.18 -25.13 26.94
CA GLY A 126 -35.38 -25.37 26.14
C GLY A 126 -35.20 -25.12 24.64
N SER A 127 -34.04 -24.66 24.19
CA SER A 127 -33.71 -24.49 22.77
C SER A 127 -33.40 -25.85 22.11
N PHE A 128 -33.45 -25.94 20.78
CA PHE A 128 -33.08 -27.16 20.07
C PHE A 128 -31.57 -27.25 19.89
N GLN A 129 -31.01 -28.46 20.07
CA GLN A 129 -29.63 -28.74 19.71
C GLN A 129 -29.47 -28.63 18.19
N THR A 130 -28.43 -27.93 17.75
CA THR A 130 -28.25 -27.51 16.35
C THR A 130 -27.55 -28.54 15.46
N CYS A 131 -26.76 -29.43 16.05
CA CYS A 131 -25.86 -30.36 15.34
C CYS A 131 -26.18 -31.84 15.56
N VAL A 132 -27.28 -32.14 16.26
CA VAL A 132 -27.67 -33.48 16.67
C VAL A 132 -29.15 -33.70 16.35
N MET A 133 -29.49 -34.89 15.87
CA MET A 133 -30.87 -35.30 15.62
C MET A 133 -31.16 -36.68 16.20
N TYR A 134 -32.44 -36.98 16.40
CA TYR A 134 -32.87 -38.35 16.66
C TYR A 134 -32.82 -39.20 15.38
N LEU A 135 -32.37 -40.44 15.53
CA LEU A 135 -32.24 -41.38 14.42
C LEU A 135 -33.61 -41.91 13.94
N PRO A 136 -33.75 -42.20 12.63
CA PRO A 136 -34.95 -42.84 12.10
C PRO A 136 -35.20 -44.22 12.71
N VAL A 137 -36.44 -44.49 13.09
CA VAL A 137 -36.91 -45.79 13.62
C VAL A 137 -38.03 -46.35 12.75
N ALA A 138 -38.13 -47.67 12.68
CA ALA A 138 -39.21 -48.36 11.95
C ALA A 138 -40.52 -48.43 12.76
N TRP A 139 -40.93 -47.32 13.39
CA TRP A 139 -42.17 -47.20 14.16
C TRP A 139 -43.17 -46.33 13.41
N ASP A 140 -44.46 -46.53 13.72
CA ASP A 140 -45.54 -45.65 13.28
C ASP A 140 -45.55 -44.33 14.06
N LEU A 141 -46.22 -43.31 13.52
CA LEU A 141 -46.20 -41.96 14.08
C LEU A 141 -46.76 -41.93 15.52
N ASP A 142 -47.83 -42.68 15.80
CA ASP A 142 -48.46 -42.73 17.12
C ASP A 142 -47.51 -43.30 18.17
N SER A 143 -46.78 -44.36 17.83
CA SER A 143 -45.73 -44.92 18.68
C SER A 143 -44.59 -43.95 18.94
N ILE A 144 -44.15 -43.20 17.92
CA ILE A 144 -43.10 -42.18 18.08
C ILE A 144 -43.56 -41.07 19.03
N ILE A 145 -44.80 -40.60 18.91
CA ILE A 145 -45.38 -39.58 19.80
C ILE A 145 -45.51 -40.10 21.23
N GLN A 146 -45.90 -41.36 21.40
CA GLN A 146 -46.15 -41.95 22.71
C GLN A 146 -44.86 -42.30 23.48
N PHE A 147 -43.88 -42.90 22.80
CA PHE A 147 -42.67 -43.42 23.44
C PHE A 147 -41.45 -42.50 23.30
N GLY A 148 -41.47 -41.57 22.35
CA GLY A 148 -40.33 -40.71 22.04
C GLY A 148 -39.15 -41.44 21.42
N LEU A 149 -38.17 -40.67 20.94
CA LEU A 149 -36.92 -41.18 20.38
C LEU A 149 -35.79 -41.00 21.39
N ASN A 150 -34.93 -42.01 21.53
CA ASN A 150 -33.85 -42.02 22.54
C ASN A 150 -32.43 -42.00 21.94
N HIS A 151 -32.26 -42.44 20.70
CA HIS A 151 -30.95 -42.52 20.06
C HIS A 151 -30.68 -41.26 19.24
N THR A 152 -29.60 -40.57 19.58
CA THR A 152 -29.14 -39.35 18.91
C THR A 152 -27.85 -39.61 18.14
N ASP A 153 -27.70 -38.92 17.01
CA ASP A 153 -26.48 -38.89 16.20
C ASP A 153 -26.31 -37.52 15.52
N SER A 154 -25.15 -37.27 14.94
CA SER A 154 -24.87 -36.11 14.10
C SER A 154 -25.79 -36.04 12.87
N CYS A 155 -26.04 -34.83 12.36
CA CYS A 155 -26.92 -34.63 11.20
C CYS A 155 -26.45 -35.45 9.97
N GLN A 156 -27.32 -36.32 9.43
CA GLN A 156 -26.99 -37.17 8.28
C GLN A 156 -27.45 -36.58 6.94
N ASP A 157 -28.62 -35.93 6.90
CA ASP A 157 -29.27 -35.46 5.67
C ASP A 157 -29.12 -33.94 5.42
N GLY A 158 -28.03 -33.35 5.92
CA GLY A 158 -27.74 -31.92 5.80
C GLY A 158 -28.43 -31.04 6.85
N TRP A 159 -28.50 -29.74 6.58
CA TRP A 159 -28.96 -28.72 7.52
C TRP A 159 -30.07 -27.85 6.95
N VAL A 160 -30.95 -27.38 7.85
CA VAL A 160 -32.03 -26.44 7.55
C VAL A 160 -31.77 -25.14 8.29
N TYR A 161 -31.86 -24.02 7.57
CA TYR A 161 -31.65 -22.69 8.10
C TYR A 161 -32.99 -21.93 8.16
N PRO A 162 -33.46 -21.49 9.33
CA PRO A 162 -34.80 -20.92 9.50
C PRO A 162 -35.00 -19.57 8.80
N ASP A 163 -33.94 -18.76 8.66
CA ASP A 163 -34.03 -17.42 8.07
C ASP A 163 -33.53 -17.40 6.61
N THR A 164 -34.36 -17.93 5.70
CA THR A 164 -34.07 -18.08 4.26
C THR A 164 -33.79 -16.77 3.52
N LYS A 165 -34.25 -15.62 4.06
CA LYS A 165 -34.04 -14.29 3.47
C LYS A 165 -32.60 -13.78 3.62
N LYS A 166 -31.82 -14.37 4.54
CA LYS A 166 -30.42 -14.02 4.79
C LYS A 166 -29.51 -15.18 4.39
N ARG A 167 -29.46 -15.50 3.09
CA ARG A 167 -28.52 -16.51 2.58
C ARG A 167 -27.09 -15.97 2.79
N SER A 168 -26.44 -16.46 3.84
CA SER A 168 -25.05 -16.16 4.20
C SER A 168 -24.12 -17.20 3.58
N LEU A 169 -22.81 -16.93 3.57
CA LEU A 169 -21.80 -17.85 3.05
C LEU A 169 -21.76 -19.16 3.84
N ILE A 170 -21.94 -19.06 5.15
CA ILE A 170 -21.98 -20.20 6.08
C ILE A 170 -23.15 -21.12 5.72
N ASN A 171 -24.32 -20.54 5.46
CA ASN A 171 -25.53 -21.29 5.15
C ASN A 171 -25.48 -21.96 3.76
N GLU A 172 -24.71 -21.41 2.83
CA GLU A 172 -24.66 -21.94 1.47
C GLU A 172 -23.63 -23.05 1.29
N PHE A 173 -22.57 -23.05 2.09
CA PHE A 173 -21.51 -24.06 2.06
C PHE A 173 -21.52 -24.98 3.29
N ASP A 174 -22.58 -24.94 4.10
CA ASP A 174 -22.78 -25.77 5.28
C ASP A 174 -21.56 -25.81 6.22
N LEU A 175 -21.02 -24.63 6.54
CA LEU A 175 -19.81 -24.46 7.37
C LEU A 175 -20.16 -24.50 8.87
N VAL A 176 -20.84 -25.55 9.30
CA VAL A 176 -21.35 -25.73 10.68
C VAL A 176 -20.98 -27.11 11.23
N CYS A 177 -21.14 -27.32 12.54
CA CYS A 177 -21.04 -28.64 13.18
C CYS A 177 -19.70 -29.35 12.93
N GLY A 178 -18.60 -28.71 13.35
CA GLY A 178 -17.23 -29.24 13.20
C GLY A 178 -16.54 -28.86 11.88
N LYS A 179 -17.26 -28.23 10.94
CA LYS A 179 -16.71 -27.62 9.72
C LYS A 179 -16.65 -26.09 9.79
N GLU A 180 -16.81 -25.53 10.98
CA GLU A 180 -16.82 -24.09 11.19
C GLU A 180 -15.49 -23.47 10.76
N GLN A 181 -15.60 -22.35 10.04
CA GLN A 181 -14.46 -21.58 9.59
C GLN A 181 -14.54 -20.20 10.21
N ASN A 182 -13.47 -19.79 10.88
CA ASN A 182 -13.41 -18.47 11.48
C ASN A 182 -13.30 -17.42 10.37
N SER A 183 -13.97 -16.28 10.55
CA SER A 183 -13.80 -15.12 9.68
C SER A 183 -12.33 -14.69 9.57
N GLU A 184 -11.55 -14.96 10.62
CA GLU A 184 -10.11 -14.70 10.72
C GLU A 184 -9.28 -15.54 9.72
N THR A 185 -9.70 -16.76 9.41
CA THR A 185 -9.03 -17.61 8.41
C THR A 185 -9.14 -16.97 7.02
N VAL A 186 -10.32 -16.44 6.68
CA VAL A 186 -10.53 -15.73 5.40
C VAL A 186 -9.72 -14.44 5.36
N GLN A 187 -9.70 -13.67 6.45
CA GLN A 187 -8.88 -12.46 6.55
C GLN A 187 -7.38 -12.77 6.43
N THR A 188 -6.93 -13.89 7.00
CA THR A 188 -5.55 -14.35 6.88
C THR A 188 -5.21 -14.69 5.43
N ILE A 189 -6.10 -15.38 4.70
CA ILE A 189 -5.91 -15.70 3.28
C ILE A 189 -5.92 -14.45 2.41
N LEU A 190 -6.86 -13.53 2.65
CA LEU A 190 -6.94 -12.24 1.97
C LEU A 190 -5.65 -11.44 2.19
N THR A 191 -5.20 -11.33 3.44
CA THR A 191 -3.96 -10.62 3.81
C THR A 191 -2.71 -11.31 3.28
N THR A 192 -2.70 -12.65 3.18
CA THR A 192 -1.60 -13.40 2.54
C THR A 192 -1.52 -13.09 1.04
N GLY A 193 -2.67 -12.96 0.37
CA GLY A 193 -2.72 -12.49 -1.01
C GLY A 193 -2.24 -11.05 -1.15
N LEU A 194 -2.58 -10.17 -0.19
CA LEU A 194 -2.04 -8.80 -0.13
C LEU A 194 -0.51 -8.81 -0.01
N LEU A 195 0.05 -9.64 0.88
CA LEU A 195 1.48 -9.79 1.10
C LEU A 195 2.21 -10.18 -0.19
N LEU A 196 1.75 -11.24 -0.86
CA LEU A 196 2.36 -11.73 -2.10
C LEU A 196 2.13 -10.75 -3.27
N GLY A 197 0.93 -10.18 -3.36
CA GLY A 197 0.57 -9.18 -4.37
C GLY A 197 1.41 -7.91 -4.25
N SER A 198 1.76 -7.49 -3.05
CA SER A 198 2.58 -6.29 -2.81
C SER A 198 3.94 -6.40 -3.48
N LEU A 199 4.60 -7.57 -3.36
CA LEU A 199 5.87 -7.83 -4.02
C LEU A 199 5.71 -7.94 -5.53
N LEU A 200 4.72 -8.70 -6.01
CA LEU A 200 4.48 -8.92 -7.43
C LEU A 200 4.17 -7.60 -8.16
N PHE A 201 3.18 -6.85 -7.68
CA PHE A 201 2.75 -5.62 -8.35
C PHE A 201 3.73 -4.47 -8.16
N GLY A 202 4.49 -4.41 -7.06
CA GLY A 202 5.62 -3.48 -6.96
C GLY A 202 6.61 -3.66 -8.10
N LEU A 203 6.96 -4.91 -8.42
CA LEU A 203 7.87 -5.23 -9.53
C LEU A 203 7.24 -5.03 -10.90
N ILE A 204 5.98 -5.42 -11.07
CA ILE A 204 5.24 -5.24 -12.33
C ILE A 204 5.13 -3.73 -12.64
N SER A 205 4.85 -2.89 -11.66
CA SER A 205 4.70 -1.44 -11.82
C SER A 205 6.00 -0.73 -12.21
N ASP A 206 7.14 -1.15 -11.67
CA ASP A 206 8.44 -0.61 -12.07
C ASP A 206 8.96 -1.18 -13.41
N LYS A 207 8.59 -2.42 -13.75
CA LYS A 207 9.03 -3.08 -14.99
C LYS A 207 8.18 -2.70 -16.20
N LEU A 208 6.86 -2.84 -16.10
CA LEU A 208 5.91 -2.65 -17.21
C LEU A 208 5.39 -1.21 -17.31
N GLY A 209 5.37 -0.48 -16.21
CA GLY A 209 4.80 0.87 -16.13
C GLY A 209 3.58 0.92 -15.21
N ARG A 210 3.13 2.14 -14.90
CA ARG A 210 2.05 2.37 -13.94
C ARG A 210 0.71 2.11 -14.61
N TYR A 211 0.57 2.48 -15.89
CA TYR A 211 -0.66 2.28 -16.67
C TYR A 211 -1.01 0.78 -16.85
N PRO A 212 -0.10 -0.10 -17.33
CA PRO A 212 -0.41 -1.52 -17.50
C PRO A 212 -0.71 -2.20 -16.16
N SER A 213 -0.05 -1.76 -15.09
CA SER A 213 -0.25 -2.31 -13.74
C SER A 213 -1.64 -2.01 -13.20
N ILE A 214 -2.11 -0.76 -13.36
CA ILE A 214 -3.49 -0.38 -13.02
C ILE A 214 -4.48 -1.22 -13.83
N LEU A 215 -4.25 -1.39 -15.13
CA LEU A 215 -5.14 -2.19 -15.98
C LEU A 215 -5.22 -3.66 -15.53
N ILE A 216 -4.07 -4.30 -15.27
CA ILE A 216 -4.02 -5.68 -14.77
C ILE A 216 -4.74 -5.80 -13.43
N SER A 217 -4.56 -4.83 -12.53
CA SER A 217 -5.27 -4.79 -11.25
C SER A 217 -6.79 -4.65 -11.42
N LEU A 218 -7.27 -3.75 -12.28
CA LEU A 218 -8.71 -3.60 -12.55
C LEU A 218 -9.31 -4.87 -13.16
N LEU A 219 -8.60 -5.52 -14.09
CA LEU A 219 -8.99 -6.83 -14.63
C LEU A 219 -9.05 -7.90 -13.53
N GLY A 220 -8.08 -7.89 -12.61
CA GLY A 220 -8.08 -8.76 -11.44
C GLY A 220 -9.28 -8.51 -10.52
N LEU A 221 -9.70 -7.26 -10.32
CA LEU A 221 -10.91 -6.94 -9.55
C LEU A 221 -12.20 -7.43 -10.24
N ILE A 222 -12.25 -7.42 -11.57
CA ILE A 222 -13.37 -8.03 -12.32
C ILE A 222 -13.37 -9.55 -12.14
N VAL A 223 -12.24 -10.21 -12.42
CA VAL A 223 -12.16 -11.67 -12.42
C VAL A 223 -12.33 -12.24 -11.01
N PHE A 224 -11.60 -11.72 -10.03
CA PHE A 224 -11.61 -12.25 -8.68
C PHE A 224 -12.62 -11.55 -7.78
N GLY A 225 -12.79 -10.24 -7.87
CA GLY A 225 -13.75 -9.48 -7.04
C GLY A 225 -15.20 -9.76 -7.45
N PHE A 226 -15.60 -9.33 -8.65
CA PHE A 226 -16.96 -9.57 -9.16
C PHE A 226 -17.24 -11.07 -9.36
N GLY A 227 -16.23 -11.82 -9.83
CA GLY A 227 -16.32 -13.27 -9.99
C GLY A 227 -16.60 -14.04 -8.68
N THR A 228 -16.34 -13.46 -7.51
CA THR A 228 -16.63 -14.10 -6.22
C THR A 228 -18.11 -14.45 -6.07
N ALA A 229 -19.02 -13.69 -6.70
CA ALA A 229 -20.46 -13.99 -6.67
C ALA A 229 -20.84 -15.34 -7.30
N PHE A 230 -19.97 -15.91 -8.14
CA PHE A 230 -20.25 -17.11 -8.94
C PHE A 230 -19.56 -18.38 -8.43
N VAL A 231 -18.80 -18.29 -7.33
CA VAL A 231 -18.13 -19.47 -6.76
C VAL A 231 -19.13 -20.47 -6.22
N ASN A 232 -18.82 -21.76 -6.35
CA ASN A 232 -19.72 -22.86 -5.94
C ASN A 232 -19.14 -23.71 -4.83
N THR A 233 -17.91 -23.46 -4.40
CA THR A 233 -17.30 -24.12 -3.24
C THR A 233 -16.56 -23.11 -2.38
N PHE A 234 -16.42 -23.42 -1.10
CA PHE A 234 -15.68 -22.57 -0.17
C PHE A 234 -14.19 -22.44 -0.56
N HIS A 235 -13.57 -23.48 -1.10
CA HIS A 235 -12.18 -23.38 -1.60
C HIS A 235 -12.04 -22.43 -2.79
N GLN A 236 -13.00 -22.41 -3.71
CA GLN A 236 -13.05 -21.42 -4.78
C GLN A 236 -13.21 -20.02 -4.21
N TYR A 237 -14.08 -19.84 -3.21
CA TYR A 237 -14.22 -18.56 -2.50
C TYR A 237 -12.88 -18.07 -1.95
N LEU A 238 -12.15 -18.91 -1.21
CA LEU A 238 -10.83 -18.58 -0.66
C LEU A 238 -9.82 -18.21 -1.74
N PHE A 239 -9.79 -18.95 -2.86
CA PHE A 239 -8.91 -18.64 -4.00
C PHE A 239 -9.24 -17.28 -4.62
N PHE A 240 -10.53 -16.95 -4.79
CA PHE A 240 -10.94 -15.66 -5.31
C PHE A 240 -10.60 -14.52 -4.33
N ARG A 241 -10.71 -14.74 -3.01
CA ARG A 241 -10.25 -13.77 -2.00
C ARG A 241 -8.74 -13.54 -2.03
N PHE A 242 -7.98 -14.60 -2.22
CA PHE A 242 -6.53 -14.51 -2.39
C PHE A 242 -6.14 -13.78 -3.69
N GLY A 243 -6.90 -13.95 -4.77
CA GLY A 243 -6.67 -13.26 -6.04
C GLY A 243 -7.07 -11.78 -6.01
N VAL A 244 -8.22 -11.45 -5.41
CA VAL A 244 -8.71 -10.08 -5.36
C VAL A 244 -7.80 -9.19 -4.51
N SER A 245 -7.23 -9.69 -3.40
CA SER A 245 -6.31 -8.89 -2.59
C SER A 245 -5.01 -8.53 -3.29
N GLN A 246 -4.51 -9.37 -4.19
CA GLN A 246 -3.39 -9.02 -5.06
C GLN A 246 -3.75 -7.88 -6.02
N ALA A 247 -4.94 -7.94 -6.61
CA ALA A 247 -5.45 -6.89 -7.47
C ALA A 247 -5.65 -5.56 -6.72
N LEU A 248 -6.17 -5.62 -5.49
CA LEU A 248 -6.35 -4.47 -4.60
C LEU A 248 -5.03 -3.73 -4.36
N VAL A 249 -4.02 -4.43 -3.84
CA VAL A 249 -2.72 -3.80 -3.55
C VAL A 249 -1.99 -3.35 -4.81
N GLY A 250 -2.14 -4.10 -5.91
CA GLY A 250 -1.55 -3.73 -7.18
C GLY A 250 -2.10 -2.41 -7.72
N TYR A 251 -3.41 -2.18 -7.54
CA TYR A 251 -4.03 -0.91 -7.86
C TYR A 251 -3.46 0.19 -6.96
N THR A 252 -3.48 0.01 -5.63
CA THR A 252 -3.01 1.02 -4.67
C THR A 252 -1.55 1.44 -4.91
N ILE A 253 -0.64 0.48 -5.10
CA ILE A 253 0.78 0.81 -5.37
C ILE A 253 0.93 1.61 -6.66
N SER A 254 0.19 1.22 -7.71
CA SER A 254 0.32 1.83 -9.04
C SER A 254 -0.39 3.18 -9.13
N SER A 255 -1.55 3.35 -8.48
CA SER A 255 -2.29 4.62 -8.42
C SER A 255 -1.50 5.68 -7.66
N VAL A 256 -0.98 5.33 -6.47
CA VAL A 256 -0.16 6.24 -5.65
C VAL A 256 1.12 6.62 -6.39
N SER A 257 1.79 5.65 -7.03
CA SER A 257 3.00 5.94 -7.82
C SER A 257 2.68 6.86 -9.01
N LEU A 258 1.58 6.62 -9.72
CA LEU A 258 1.16 7.46 -10.85
C LEU A 258 0.82 8.89 -10.39
N ALA A 259 0.00 9.03 -9.35
CA ALA A 259 -0.41 10.34 -8.83
C ALA A 259 0.80 11.14 -8.34
N THR A 260 1.71 10.52 -7.58
CA THR A 260 2.89 11.20 -7.04
C THR A 260 3.89 11.63 -8.10
N GLU A 261 3.99 10.90 -9.21
CA GLU A 261 4.90 11.23 -10.32
C GLU A 261 4.38 12.34 -11.23
N TRP A 262 3.07 12.57 -11.23
CA TRP A 262 2.41 13.65 -11.97
C TRP A 262 2.23 14.95 -11.17
N LEU A 263 2.46 14.91 -9.86
CA LEU A 263 2.24 16.04 -8.96
C LEU A 263 3.56 16.60 -8.41
N VAL A 264 3.54 17.90 -8.10
CA VAL A 264 4.60 18.61 -7.37
C VAL A 264 4.41 18.41 -5.86
N ALA A 265 5.49 18.56 -5.07
CA ALA A 265 5.58 18.11 -3.67
C ALA A 265 4.36 18.44 -2.79
N GLU A 266 3.91 19.70 -2.76
CA GLU A 266 2.77 20.12 -1.93
C GLU A 266 1.46 19.39 -2.30
N HIS A 267 1.19 19.22 -3.59
CA HIS A 267 -0.04 18.57 -4.07
C HIS A 267 -0.01 17.05 -3.94
N ARG A 268 1.17 16.42 -3.80
CA ARG A 268 1.28 14.96 -3.61
C ARG A 268 0.62 14.50 -2.33
N ALA A 269 0.93 15.17 -1.22
CA ALA A 269 0.39 14.82 0.10
C ALA A 269 -1.14 14.95 0.11
N HIS A 270 -1.65 16.08 -0.42
CA HIS A 270 -3.09 16.33 -0.58
C HIS A 270 -3.79 15.26 -1.41
N ALA A 271 -3.18 14.83 -2.52
CA ALA A 271 -3.75 13.79 -3.36
C ALA A 271 -3.85 12.44 -2.62
N ILE A 272 -2.79 11.99 -1.95
CA ILE A 272 -2.81 10.72 -1.20
C ILE A 272 -3.84 10.77 -0.06
N ILE A 273 -3.93 11.90 0.65
CA ILE A 273 -4.93 12.08 1.72
C ILE A 273 -6.35 11.96 1.17
N LEU A 274 -6.62 12.62 0.05
CA LEU A 274 -7.93 12.58 -0.58
C LEU A 274 -8.25 11.17 -1.12
N GLU A 275 -7.27 10.48 -1.72
CA GLU A 275 -7.38 9.07 -2.12
C GLU A 275 -7.86 8.19 -0.96
N HIS A 276 -7.21 8.32 0.20
CA HIS A 276 -7.59 7.57 1.39
C HIS A 276 -8.97 8.01 1.92
N CYS A 277 -9.38 9.27 1.81
CA CYS A 277 -10.74 9.67 2.18
C CYS A 277 -11.81 8.92 1.35
N PHE A 278 -11.57 8.73 0.05
CA PHE A 278 -12.46 7.95 -0.81
C PHE A 278 -12.54 6.47 -0.41
N PHE A 279 -11.45 5.92 0.13
CA PHE A 279 -11.45 4.58 0.71
C PHE A 279 -12.42 4.48 1.92
N SER A 280 -12.43 5.45 2.84
CA SER A 280 -13.42 5.49 3.94
C SER A 280 -14.86 5.58 3.43
N VAL A 281 -15.10 6.41 2.40
CA VAL A 281 -16.42 6.51 1.76
C VAL A 281 -16.86 5.16 1.20
N GLY A 282 -15.92 4.39 0.64
CA GLY A 282 -16.18 3.03 0.16
C GLY A 282 -16.59 2.05 1.26
N VAL A 283 -15.99 2.12 2.46
CA VAL A 283 -16.41 1.29 3.61
C VAL A 283 -17.81 1.67 4.08
N MET A 284 -18.13 2.97 4.13
CA MET A 284 -19.47 3.45 4.47
C MET A 284 -20.52 2.97 3.44
N PHE A 285 -20.18 3.09 2.14
CA PHE A 285 -21.01 2.61 1.05
C PHE A 285 -21.26 1.10 1.14
N LEU A 286 -20.20 0.30 1.34
CA LEU A 286 -20.30 -1.14 1.56
C LEU A 286 -21.22 -1.45 2.73
N THR A 287 -21.07 -0.76 3.86
CA THR A 287 -21.85 -1.08 5.06
C THR A 287 -23.34 -0.79 4.86
N GLY A 288 -23.69 0.32 4.19
CA GLY A 288 -25.07 0.62 3.81
C GLY A 288 -25.65 -0.38 2.81
N LEU A 289 -24.83 -0.83 1.85
CA LEU A 289 -25.23 -1.86 0.89
C LEU A 289 -25.45 -3.21 1.56
N ALA A 290 -24.55 -3.62 2.46
CA ALA A 290 -24.66 -4.86 3.23
C ALA A 290 -25.88 -4.86 4.17
N TYR A 291 -26.24 -3.72 4.74
CA TYR A 291 -27.47 -3.57 5.53
C TYR A 291 -28.73 -3.76 4.67
N SER A 292 -28.71 -3.25 3.44
CA SER A 292 -29.84 -3.32 2.52
C SER A 292 -29.96 -4.68 1.82
N LEU A 293 -28.83 -5.36 1.59
CA LEU A 293 -28.71 -6.60 0.83
C LEU A 293 -28.06 -7.70 1.68
N PRO A 294 -28.84 -8.44 2.50
CA PRO A 294 -28.30 -9.50 3.36
C PRO A 294 -27.83 -10.74 2.58
N HIS A 295 -28.14 -10.84 1.28
CA HIS A 295 -27.70 -11.96 0.45
C HIS A 295 -26.28 -11.73 -0.07
N TRP A 296 -25.33 -12.59 0.33
CA TRP A 296 -23.91 -12.37 0.03
C TRP A 296 -23.57 -12.34 -1.47
N ARG A 297 -24.12 -13.25 -2.30
CA ARG A 297 -23.91 -13.19 -3.76
C ARG A 297 -24.41 -11.88 -4.37
N LEU A 298 -25.61 -11.43 -3.97
CA LEU A 298 -26.19 -10.19 -4.46
C LEU A 298 -25.35 -8.97 -4.04
N LEU A 299 -24.77 -9.00 -2.84
CA LEU A 299 -23.83 -7.97 -2.39
C LEU A 299 -22.63 -7.86 -3.35
N PHE A 300 -22.01 -8.97 -3.77
CA PHE A 300 -20.91 -8.95 -4.76
C PHE A 300 -21.36 -8.60 -6.17
N LEU A 301 -22.57 -9.01 -6.59
CA LEU A 301 -23.11 -8.64 -7.90
C LEU A 301 -23.35 -7.13 -7.96
N VAL A 302 -24.13 -6.57 -7.03
CA VAL A 302 -24.50 -5.16 -7.03
C VAL A 302 -23.30 -4.27 -6.68
N GLY A 303 -22.55 -4.64 -5.65
CA GLY A 303 -21.39 -3.86 -5.20
C GLY A 303 -20.16 -3.99 -6.11
N GLY A 304 -20.05 -5.10 -6.85
CA GLY A 304 -18.97 -5.32 -7.81
C GLY A 304 -19.22 -4.74 -9.20
N VAL A 305 -20.47 -4.61 -9.66
CA VAL A 305 -20.82 -4.05 -10.98
C VAL A 305 -20.13 -2.71 -11.31
N PRO A 306 -19.98 -1.76 -10.38
CA PRO A 306 -19.31 -0.49 -10.70
C PRO A 306 -17.86 -0.64 -11.18
N VAL A 307 -17.21 -1.80 -11.04
CA VAL A 307 -15.85 -2.03 -11.57
C VAL A 307 -15.79 -2.05 -13.11
N PHE A 308 -16.88 -2.43 -13.79
CA PHE A 308 -16.92 -2.50 -15.25
C PHE A 308 -16.79 -1.13 -15.94
N PRO A 309 -17.59 -0.10 -15.59
CA PRO A 309 -17.40 1.22 -16.18
C PRO A 309 -16.03 1.82 -15.84
N LEU A 310 -15.41 1.42 -14.72
CA LEU A 310 -14.06 1.87 -14.37
C LEU A 310 -12.99 1.41 -15.39
N ILE A 311 -13.16 0.28 -16.06
CA ILE A 311 -12.21 -0.12 -17.11
C ILE A 311 -12.20 0.87 -18.27
N SER A 312 -13.32 1.56 -18.53
CA SER A 312 -13.44 2.49 -19.66
C SER A 312 -12.66 3.79 -19.45
N TYR A 313 -12.40 4.22 -18.20
CA TYR A 313 -11.62 5.44 -17.98
C TYR A 313 -10.12 5.23 -18.16
N ILE A 314 -9.63 3.97 -18.23
CA ILE A 314 -8.20 3.70 -18.43
C ILE A 314 -7.69 4.40 -19.70
N TRP A 315 -8.54 4.57 -20.71
CA TRP A 315 -8.26 5.28 -21.96
C TRP A 315 -7.93 6.77 -21.77
N ALA A 316 -8.31 7.35 -20.63
CA ALA A 316 -8.01 8.73 -20.27
C ALA A 316 -6.76 8.87 -19.38
N LEU A 317 -6.24 7.78 -18.82
CA LEU A 317 -5.04 7.80 -17.98
C LEU A 317 -3.77 7.67 -18.86
N PRO A 318 -2.84 8.63 -18.79
CA PRO A 318 -1.53 8.49 -19.41
C PRO A 318 -0.56 7.75 -18.51
N GLU A 319 0.54 7.27 -19.11
CA GLU A 319 1.68 6.74 -18.37
C GLU A 319 2.47 7.86 -17.68
N SER A 320 3.25 7.50 -16.66
CA SER A 320 4.11 8.44 -15.95
C SER A 320 5.24 8.99 -16.84
N PRO A 321 5.37 10.33 -16.96
CA PRO A 321 6.47 10.94 -17.71
C PRO A 321 7.83 10.66 -17.08
N ARG A 322 7.90 10.54 -15.74
CA ARG A 322 9.16 10.22 -15.04
C ARG A 322 9.61 8.80 -15.31
N TRP A 323 8.68 7.84 -15.30
CA TRP A 323 8.99 6.45 -15.64
C TRP A 323 9.46 6.32 -17.09
N LEU A 324 8.80 7.03 -18.03
CA LEU A 324 9.20 7.05 -19.44
C LEU A 324 10.64 7.58 -19.61
N LEU A 325 10.99 8.66 -18.92
CA LEU A 325 12.36 9.20 -18.91
C LEU A 325 13.38 8.18 -18.37
N ILE A 326 13.08 7.52 -17.26
CA ILE A 326 13.94 6.48 -16.66
C ILE A 326 14.14 5.29 -17.62
N LYS A 327 13.11 4.91 -18.39
CA LYS A 327 13.19 3.86 -19.41
C LYS A 327 13.86 4.29 -20.71
N GLY A 328 14.26 5.56 -20.83
CA GLY A 328 14.89 6.11 -22.04
C GLY A 328 13.90 6.41 -23.17
N LYS A 329 12.60 6.40 -22.90
CA LYS A 329 11.52 6.72 -23.86
C LYS A 329 11.25 8.23 -23.88
N LEU A 330 12.26 9.00 -24.31
CA LEU A 330 12.19 10.47 -24.26
C LEU A 330 11.04 11.03 -25.10
N ASP A 331 10.84 10.54 -26.31
CA ASP A 331 9.83 11.09 -27.23
C ASP A 331 8.41 10.87 -26.69
N GLU A 332 8.12 9.68 -26.14
CA GLU A 332 6.85 9.37 -25.47
C GLU A 332 6.64 10.27 -24.24
N ALA A 333 7.71 10.52 -23.45
CA ALA A 333 7.65 11.41 -22.29
C ALA A 333 7.31 12.86 -22.72
N LYS A 334 8.00 13.39 -23.74
CA LYS A 334 7.74 14.72 -24.30
C LYS A 334 6.30 14.84 -24.80
N GLN A 335 5.82 13.84 -25.56
CA GLN A 335 4.45 13.82 -26.07
C GLN A 335 3.42 13.86 -24.94
N THR A 336 3.63 13.07 -23.88
CA THR A 336 2.71 12.99 -22.74
C THR A 336 2.67 14.30 -21.95
N LEU A 337 3.82 14.95 -21.77
CA LEU A 337 3.92 16.27 -21.12
C LEU A 337 3.25 17.38 -21.96
N CYS A 338 3.46 17.36 -23.29
CA CYS A 338 2.80 18.31 -24.19
C CYS A 338 1.28 18.12 -24.21
N TYR A 339 0.79 16.88 -24.18
CA TYR A 339 -0.64 16.60 -24.05
C TYR A 339 -1.22 17.16 -22.74
N ALA A 340 -0.53 16.96 -21.62
CA ALA A 340 -0.95 17.54 -20.33
C ALA A 340 -1.00 19.07 -20.37
N ALA A 341 0.01 19.70 -20.99
CA ALA A 341 0.05 21.15 -21.16
C ALA A 341 -1.08 21.69 -22.05
N ASP A 342 -1.40 21.00 -23.15
CA ASP A 342 -2.51 21.35 -24.06
C ASP A 342 -3.86 21.31 -23.35
N VAL A 343 -4.12 20.26 -22.57
CA VAL A 343 -5.33 20.14 -21.72
C VAL A 343 -5.39 21.28 -20.68
N ASN A 344 -4.23 21.68 -20.16
CA ASN A 344 -4.11 22.81 -19.24
C ASN A 344 -4.12 24.19 -19.92
N LYS A 345 -4.20 24.24 -21.27
CA LYS A 345 -4.10 25.46 -22.08
C LYS A 345 -2.79 26.23 -21.85
N LYS A 346 -1.70 25.50 -21.58
CA LYS A 346 -0.34 26.03 -21.42
C LYS A 346 0.56 25.48 -22.52
N THR A 347 1.67 26.17 -22.78
CA THR A 347 2.69 25.75 -23.75
C THR A 347 4.04 25.61 -23.04
N ILE A 348 4.66 24.44 -23.15
CA ILE A 348 5.99 24.21 -22.58
C ILE A 348 7.04 24.67 -23.60
N PRO A 349 7.98 25.57 -23.22
CA PRO A 349 9.09 25.97 -24.09
C PRO A 349 9.96 24.77 -24.50
N GLU A 350 10.29 24.63 -25.79
CA GLU A 350 11.16 23.55 -26.30
C GLU A 350 12.53 23.51 -25.60
N SER A 351 13.07 24.69 -25.24
CA SER A 351 14.32 24.81 -24.49
C SER A 351 14.30 24.15 -23.11
N LEU A 352 13.12 23.91 -22.53
CA LEU A 352 12.97 23.19 -21.26
C LEU A 352 12.80 21.69 -21.50
N LEU A 353 12.06 21.29 -22.54
CA LEU A 353 11.92 19.89 -22.96
C LEU A 353 13.26 19.27 -23.40
N ASP A 354 14.12 20.03 -24.05
CA ASP A 354 15.44 19.57 -24.51
C ASP A 354 16.47 19.47 -23.38
N LYS A 355 16.19 20.10 -22.23
CA LYS A 355 16.99 19.99 -21.01
C LYS A 355 16.60 18.79 -20.13
N LEU A 356 15.56 18.04 -20.51
CA LEU A 356 15.18 16.82 -19.79
C LEU A 356 16.34 15.82 -19.82
N PRO A 357 16.70 15.24 -18.66
CA PRO A 357 17.83 14.33 -18.58
C PRO A 357 17.54 13.07 -19.41
N MET A 358 18.43 12.78 -20.36
CA MET A 358 18.51 11.46 -20.95
C MET A 358 19.25 10.55 -19.96
N PRO A 359 18.71 9.37 -19.60
CA PRO A 359 19.52 8.41 -18.89
C PRO A 359 20.74 8.10 -19.78
N GLY A 360 21.94 8.36 -19.26
CA GLY A 360 23.18 7.97 -19.93
C GLY A 360 23.15 6.47 -20.24
N LYS A 361 23.97 6.00 -21.19
CA LYS A 361 24.00 4.61 -21.72
C LYS A 361 23.98 3.45 -20.70
N ARG A 362 24.05 3.71 -19.40
CA ARG A 362 23.80 2.73 -18.33
C ARG A 362 22.39 2.97 -17.76
N VAL A 363 21.40 2.32 -18.35
CA VAL A 363 20.16 2.01 -17.61
C VAL A 363 20.59 1.06 -16.50
N MET A 364 20.91 1.58 -15.32
CA MET A 364 21.16 0.73 -14.16
C MET A 364 19.89 -0.11 -13.98
N LYS A 365 19.99 -1.42 -14.22
CA LYS A 365 18.88 -2.34 -13.98
C LYS A 365 18.66 -2.36 -12.47
N ALA A 366 17.83 -1.45 -11.99
CA ALA A 366 17.50 -1.37 -10.58
C ALA A 366 16.85 -2.71 -10.18
N SER A 367 17.52 -3.42 -9.28
CA SER A 367 17.13 -4.74 -8.80
C SER A 367 16.63 -4.62 -7.37
N ILE A 368 15.80 -5.57 -6.94
CA ILE A 368 15.40 -5.69 -5.52
C ILE A 368 16.65 -5.79 -4.63
N LEU A 369 17.73 -6.39 -5.14
CA LEU A 369 19.00 -6.52 -4.44
C LEU A 369 19.64 -5.15 -4.13
N ASP A 370 19.28 -4.09 -4.83
CA ASP A 370 19.80 -2.74 -4.56
C ASP A 370 19.31 -2.18 -3.23
N PHE A 371 18.14 -2.62 -2.74
CA PHE A 371 17.67 -2.33 -1.39
C PHE A 371 18.60 -2.93 -0.32
N CYS A 372 19.25 -4.05 -0.61
CA CYS A 372 20.18 -4.70 0.31
C CYS A 372 21.62 -4.18 0.17
N SER A 373 22.02 -3.84 -1.06
CA SER A 373 23.37 -3.38 -1.40
C SER A 373 23.64 -1.95 -0.92
N ASN A 374 22.68 -1.04 -1.07
CA ASN A 374 22.86 0.34 -0.65
C ASN A 374 22.56 0.51 0.84
N LYS A 375 23.59 0.75 1.66
CA LYS A 375 23.50 0.89 3.12
C LYS A 375 22.46 1.93 3.57
N HIS A 376 22.30 3.04 2.83
CA HIS A 376 21.34 4.09 3.15
C HIS A 376 19.91 3.64 2.86
N LEU A 377 19.66 3.17 1.63
CA LEU A 377 18.34 2.68 1.21
C LEU A 377 17.89 1.50 2.10
N ARG A 378 18.82 0.59 2.43
CA ARG A 378 18.57 -0.52 3.36
C ARG A 378 18.11 -0.01 4.72
N ARG A 379 18.80 0.96 5.29
CA ARG A 379 18.46 1.53 6.60
C ARG A 379 17.06 2.16 6.58
N MET A 380 16.74 2.95 5.56
CA MET A 380 15.42 3.58 5.42
C MET A 380 14.31 2.54 5.26
N THR A 381 14.54 1.54 4.40
CA THR A 381 13.60 0.45 4.10
C THR A 381 13.34 -0.40 5.34
N LEU A 382 14.37 -0.72 6.12
CA LEU A 382 14.22 -1.46 7.37
C LEU A 382 13.44 -0.66 8.42
N VAL A 383 13.77 0.62 8.59
CA VAL A 383 13.09 1.48 9.56
C VAL A 383 11.62 1.67 9.19
N MET A 384 11.32 2.05 7.95
CA MET A 384 9.94 2.18 7.48
C MET A 384 9.22 0.83 7.52
N GLY A 385 9.88 -0.28 7.17
CA GLY A 385 9.31 -1.61 7.26
C GLY A 385 8.86 -1.97 8.68
N CYS A 386 9.66 -1.64 9.70
CA CYS A 386 9.27 -1.81 11.10
C CYS A 386 8.04 -0.95 11.45
N VAL A 387 7.97 0.29 10.98
CA VAL A 387 6.81 1.17 11.22
C VAL A 387 5.55 0.60 10.58
N TRP A 388 5.61 0.21 9.31
CA TRP A 388 4.48 -0.38 8.60
C TRP A 388 4.01 -1.69 9.23
N PHE A 389 4.95 -2.53 9.68
CA PHE A 389 4.66 -3.74 10.43
C PHE A 389 3.90 -3.43 11.72
N THR A 390 4.39 -2.47 12.52
CA THR A 390 3.73 -2.06 13.77
C THR A 390 2.32 -1.53 13.47
N VAL A 391 2.16 -0.66 12.47
CA VAL A 391 0.84 -0.11 12.10
C VAL A 391 -0.11 -1.24 11.70
N GLY A 392 0.32 -2.19 10.87
CA GLY A 392 -0.50 -3.33 10.45
C GLY A 392 -0.89 -4.25 11.60
N TYR A 393 0.06 -4.54 12.49
CA TYR A 393 -0.18 -5.34 13.69
C TYR A 393 -1.18 -4.66 14.64
N SER A 394 -0.97 -3.38 14.94
CA SER A 394 -1.84 -2.59 15.83
C SER A 394 -3.25 -2.43 15.26
N TYR A 395 -3.38 -2.22 13.95
CA TYR A 395 -4.68 -2.02 13.29
C TYR A 395 -5.58 -3.24 13.45
N PHE A 396 -5.08 -4.43 13.10
CA PHE A 396 -5.86 -5.67 13.25
C PHE A 396 -6.11 -6.04 14.71
N THR A 397 -5.18 -5.71 15.61
CA THR A 397 -5.35 -5.97 17.04
C THR A 397 -6.50 -5.15 17.64
N LEU A 398 -6.57 -3.85 17.34
CA LEU A 398 -7.67 -2.99 17.77
C LEU A 398 -9.00 -3.39 17.12
N TYR A 399 -8.97 -3.72 15.83
CA TYR A 399 -10.14 -4.17 15.09
C TYR A 399 -10.76 -5.44 15.73
N LEU A 400 -9.95 -6.44 16.04
CA LEU A 400 -10.42 -7.66 16.69
C LEU A 400 -10.88 -7.38 18.13
N LYS A 401 -10.29 -6.39 18.80
CA LYS A 401 -10.77 -5.96 20.12
C LYS A 401 -12.20 -5.41 20.07
N LEU A 402 -12.61 -4.71 18.99
CA LEU A 402 -14.00 -4.29 18.79
C LEU A 402 -14.97 -5.47 18.61
N LYS A 403 -14.51 -6.59 18.05
CA LYS A 403 -15.30 -7.82 17.91
C LYS A 403 -15.65 -8.42 19.28
N ASP A 404 -14.75 -8.36 20.26
CA ASP A 404 -15.00 -8.84 21.63
C ASP A 404 -16.11 -8.06 22.37
N LEU A 405 -16.47 -6.86 21.89
CA LEU A 405 -17.39 -5.95 22.60
C LEU A 405 -18.88 -6.24 22.34
N ASP A 406 -19.18 -7.31 21.60
CA ASP A 406 -20.54 -7.74 21.21
C ASP A 406 -21.35 -6.63 20.51
N MET A 407 -20.63 -5.78 19.76
CA MET A 407 -21.22 -4.73 18.94
C MET A 407 -21.76 -5.32 17.64
N ASP A 408 -22.89 -4.82 17.16
CA ASP A 408 -23.44 -5.22 15.86
C ASP A 408 -22.44 -4.95 14.73
N THR A 409 -22.38 -5.88 13.76
CA THR A 409 -21.39 -5.86 12.66
C THR A 409 -21.42 -4.56 11.86
N HIS A 410 -22.59 -3.96 11.64
CA HIS A 410 -22.68 -2.70 10.88
C HIS A 410 -22.06 -1.53 11.65
N PHE A 411 -22.36 -1.40 12.94
CA PHE A 411 -21.80 -0.32 13.75
C PHE A 411 -20.29 -0.47 13.95
N ARG A 412 -19.78 -1.70 14.04
CA ARG A 412 -18.34 -1.99 14.13
C ARG A 412 -17.54 -1.46 12.94
N HIS A 413 -18.13 -1.33 11.76
CA HIS A 413 -17.45 -0.78 10.58
C HIS A 413 -17.78 0.69 10.31
N VAL A 414 -19.04 1.12 10.52
CA VAL A 414 -19.44 2.52 10.23
C VAL A 414 -18.77 3.51 11.17
N ILE A 415 -18.72 3.21 12.48
CA ILE A 415 -18.19 4.16 13.46
C ILE A 415 -16.71 4.47 13.18
N PRO A 416 -15.82 3.47 13.03
CA PRO A 416 -14.44 3.74 12.63
C PRO A 416 -14.35 4.46 11.29
N SER A 417 -15.09 4.03 10.27
CA SER A 417 -15.02 4.63 8.93
C SER A 417 -15.37 6.11 8.89
N VAL A 418 -16.39 6.51 9.68
CA VAL A 418 -16.79 7.92 9.83
C VAL A 418 -15.71 8.74 10.55
N LEU A 419 -14.99 8.13 11.50
CA LEU A 419 -13.89 8.79 12.23
C LEU A 419 -12.57 8.81 11.45
N GLU A 420 -12.32 7.82 10.59
CA GLU A 420 -11.12 7.78 9.75
C GLU A 420 -11.09 8.94 8.75
N MET A 421 -12.25 9.38 8.23
CA MET A 421 -12.33 10.48 7.27
C MET A 421 -11.79 11.81 7.85
N PRO A 422 -12.27 12.32 9.00
CA PRO A 422 -11.68 13.49 9.63
C PRO A 422 -10.24 13.23 10.08
N ALA A 423 -9.88 12.01 10.50
CA ALA A 423 -8.49 11.67 10.83
C ALA A 423 -7.54 11.95 9.66
N ARG A 424 -7.94 11.49 8.45
CA ARG A 424 -7.19 11.67 7.21
C ARG A 424 -7.11 13.15 6.82
N LEU A 425 -8.20 13.91 6.94
CA LEU A 425 -8.17 15.36 6.67
C LEU A 425 -7.28 16.12 7.68
N CYS A 426 -7.27 15.72 8.95
CA CYS A 426 -6.38 16.30 9.96
C CYS A 426 -4.89 16.10 9.60
N CYS A 427 -4.54 15.07 8.81
CA CYS A 427 -3.17 14.89 8.33
C CYS A 427 -2.67 16.08 7.49
N ILE A 428 -3.55 16.83 6.81
CA ILE A 428 -3.14 18.03 6.05
C ILE A 428 -2.48 19.03 7.01
N PHE A 429 -3.20 19.40 8.07
CA PHE A 429 -2.71 20.33 9.09
C PHE A 429 -1.47 19.80 9.83
N LEU A 430 -1.43 18.51 10.16
CA LEU A 430 -0.27 17.91 10.83
C LEU A 430 0.98 17.99 9.95
N LEU A 431 0.87 17.63 8.67
CA LEU A 431 1.99 17.63 7.74
C LEU A 431 2.51 19.04 7.44
N GLU A 432 1.63 20.03 7.37
CA GLU A 432 1.99 21.44 7.15
C GLU A 432 2.64 22.07 8.39
N GLN A 433 2.21 21.73 9.60
CA GLN A 433 2.70 22.37 10.82
C GLN A 433 3.91 21.68 11.45
N MET A 434 3.95 20.35 11.38
CA MET A 434 4.95 19.54 12.10
C MET A 434 5.94 18.86 11.16
N GLY A 435 5.74 18.92 9.85
CA GLY A 435 6.51 18.11 8.91
C GLY A 435 6.12 16.63 8.93
N ARG A 436 6.79 15.81 8.12
CA ARG A 436 6.41 14.41 7.85
C ARG A 436 6.83 13.50 9.00
N LYS A 437 8.07 13.66 9.48
CA LYS A 437 8.63 12.81 10.54
C LYS A 437 7.90 12.97 11.86
N TRP A 438 7.66 14.21 12.30
CA TRP A 438 6.99 14.46 13.58
C TRP A 438 5.49 14.15 13.52
N SER A 439 4.84 14.33 12.37
CA SER A 439 3.47 13.85 12.16
C SER A 439 3.37 12.34 12.33
N LEU A 440 4.31 11.58 11.75
CA LEU A 440 4.35 10.13 11.91
C LEU A 440 4.60 9.74 13.37
N PHE A 441 5.55 10.41 14.03
CA PHE A 441 5.83 10.18 15.45
C PHE A 441 4.61 10.45 16.34
N ALA A 442 3.94 11.60 16.16
CA ALA A 442 2.80 12.01 16.97
C ALA A 442 1.61 11.06 16.82
N THR A 443 1.27 10.69 15.58
CA THR A 443 0.15 9.77 15.31
C THR A 443 0.43 8.36 15.84
N LEU A 444 1.66 7.84 15.67
CA LEU A 444 2.05 6.54 16.22
C LEU A 444 2.06 6.54 17.74
N PHE A 445 2.54 7.62 18.37
CA PHE A 445 2.57 7.75 19.81
C PHE A 445 1.15 7.78 20.39
N GLN A 446 0.24 8.55 19.78
CA GLN A 446 -1.16 8.57 20.16
C GLN A 446 -1.82 7.20 19.98
N GLY A 447 -1.57 6.51 18.87
CA GLY A 447 -2.07 5.14 18.64
C GLY A 447 -1.58 4.16 19.70
N ALA A 448 -0.28 4.19 20.02
CA ALA A 448 0.32 3.35 21.05
C ALA A 448 -0.27 3.61 22.45
N LEU A 449 -0.49 4.89 22.78
CA LEU A 449 -1.12 5.30 24.03
C LEU A 449 -2.55 4.76 24.13
N MET A 450 -3.35 4.86 23.06
CA MET A 450 -4.72 4.33 23.06
C MET A 450 -4.75 2.80 23.13
N CYS A 451 -3.82 2.11 22.46
CA CYS A 451 -3.64 0.66 22.63
C CYS A 451 -3.33 0.29 24.07
N LEU A 452 -2.45 1.04 24.76
CA LEU A 452 -2.14 0.80 26.17
C LEU A 452 -3.36 1.06 27.08
N LEU A 453 -4.11 2.14 26.84
CA LEU A 453 -5.31 2.47 27.60
C LEU A 453 -6.43 1.42 27.42
N SER A 454 -6.48 0.75 26.26
CA SER A 454 -7.43 -0.33 26.02
C SER A 454 -7.24 -1.56 26.92
N LEU A 455 -6.10 -1.65 27.64
CA LEU A 455 -5.83 -2.69 28.62
C LEU A 455 -6.50 -2.44 29.97
N LEU A 456 -6.85 -1.18 30.28
CA LEU A 456 -7.46 -0.85 31.55
C LEU A 456 -8.87 -1.45 31.62
N PRO A 457 -9.19 -2.25 32.65
CA PRO A 457 -10.53 -2.77 32.81
C PRO A 457 -11.48 -1.60 33.09
N SER A 458 -12.34 -1.28 32.13
CA SER A 458 -13.40 -0.30 32.30
C SER A 458 -14.75 -1.02 32.47
N GLU A 459 -15.44 -0.76 33.57
CA GLU A 459 -16.80 -1.25 33.82
C GLU A 459 -17.82 -0.76 32.75
N LEU A 460 -17.49 0.33 32.06
CA LEU A 460 -18.32 0.93 31.02
C LEU A 460 -17.82 0.55 29.62
N LYS A 461 -18.56 -0.33 28.92
CA LYS A 461 -18.28 -0.73 27.52
C LYS A 461 -18.06 0.47 26.59
N SER A 462 -18.80 1.57 26.79
CA SER A 462 -18.71 2.79 25.96
C SER A 462 -17.33 3.46 26.02
N ILE A 463 -16.64 3.42 27.16
CA ILE A 463 -15.29 4.00 27.31
C ILE A 463 -14.28 3.19 26.51
N MET A 464 -14.41 1.86 26.53
CA MET A 464 -13.55 0.97 25.76
C MET A 464 -13.78 1.14 24.25
N VAL A 465 -15.03 1.24 23.80
CA VAL A 465 -15.35 1.55 22.38
C VAL A 465 -14.72 2.88 21.97
N LEU A 466 -14.85 3.93 22.78
CA LEU A 466 -14.25 5.23 22.51
C LEU A 466 -12.71 5.16 22.43
N THR A 467 -12.09 4.42 23.35
CA THR A 467 -10.62 4.28 23.39
C THR A 467 -10.10 3.55 22.15
N VAL A 468 -10.75 2.45 21.78
CA VAL A 468 -10.36 1.64 20.61
C VAL A 468 -10.57 2.42 19.31
N THR A 469 -11.71 3.09 19.15
CA THR A 469 -12.00 3.90 17.96
C THR A 469 -11.05 5.11 17.83
N LEU A 470 -10.62 5.72 18.94
CA LEU A 470 -9.60 6.77 18.93
C LEU A 470 -8.19 6.23 18.60
N GLY A 471 -7.91 4.98 18.97
CA GLY A 471 -6.72 4.25 18.52
C GLY A 471 -6.73 4.01 17.01
N GLU A 472 -7.84 3.52 16.46
CA GLU A 472 -8.02 3.33 15.01
C GLU A 472 -7.92 4.65 14.23
N PHE A 473 -8.52 5.74 14.74
CA PHE A 473 -8.36 7.09 14.21
C PHE A 473 -6.87 7.46 14.04
N SER A 474 -6.07 7.21 15.09
CA SER A 474 -4.64 7.54 15.10
C SER A 474 -3.85 6.66 14.14
N LEU A 475 -4.16 5.37 14.06
CA LEU A 475 -3.51 4.43 13.14
C LEU A 475 -3.88 4.70 11.67
N ALA A 476 -5.11 5.15 11.38
CA ALA A 476 -5.52 5.57 10.05
C ALA A 476 -4.75 6.82 9.58
N ALA A 477 -4.53 7.77 10.49
CA ALA A 477 -3.65 8.91 10.25
C ALA A 477 -2.19 8.47 10.04
N SER A 478 -1.64 7.60 10.89
CA SER A 478 -0.28 7.04 10.73
C SER A 478 -0.10 6.30 9.41
N THR A 479 -1.10 5.54 8.96
CA THR A 479 -1.08 4.85 7.67
C THR A 479 -0.95 5.86 6.54
N THR A 480 -1.77 6.92 6.55
CA THR A 480 -1.75 7.97 5.52
C THR A 480 -0.43 8.71 5.47
N VAL A 481 0.10 9.12 6.63
CA VAL A 481 1.44 9.75 6.71
C VAL A 481 2.53 8.79 6.25
N SER A 482 2.45 7.50 6.58
CA SER A 482 3.43 6.48 6.16
C SER A 482 3.48 6.29 4.65
N PHE A 483 2.32 6.31 3.97
CA PHE A 483 2.25 6.27 2.50
C PHE A 483 2.93 7.48 1.87
N ILE A 484 2.60 8.69 2.34
CA ILE A 484 3.20 9.95 1.85
C ILE A 484 4.71 9.92 2.04
N TYR A 485 5.14 9.61 3.26
CA TYR A 485 6.55 9.64 3.62
C TYR A 485 7.35 8.58 2.84
N THR A 486 6.77 7.39 2.63
CA THR A 486 7.39 6.33 1.82
C THR A 486 7.50 6.75 0.35
N ALA A 487 6.48 7.39 -0.21
CA ALA A 487 6.51 7.89 -1.59
C ALA A 487 7.54 9.01 -1.80
N GLU A 488 7.75 9.87 -0.79
CA GLU A 488 8.76 10.95 -0.81
C GLU A 488 10.19 10.44 -0.58
N LEU A 489 10.39 9.49 0.34
CA LEU A 489 11.71 8.96 0.70
C LEU A 489 12.31 8.06 -0.39
N LEU A 490 11.46 7.32 -1.12
CA LEU A 490 11.91 6.34 -2.09
C LEU A 490 12.15 6.94 -3.47
N PRO A 491 13.23 6.53 -4.15
CA PRO A 491 13.52 7.07 -5.45
C PRO A 491 12.56 6.57 -6.53
N THR A 492 12.27 7.39 -7.54
CA THR A 492 11.26 7.08 -8.57
C THR A 492 11.48 5.74 -9.28
N VAL A 493 12.73 5.34 -9.46
CA VAL A 493 13.13 4.08 -10.12
C VAL A 493 12.70 2.83 -9.32
N LEU A 494 12.59 2.96 -7.99
CA LEU A 494 12.29 1.86 -7.06
C LEU A 494 11.06 2.17 -6.18
N ARG A 495 10.28 3.21 -6.51
CA ARG A 495 9.19 3.68 -5.66
C ARG A 495 8.10 2.63 -5.53
N ALA A 496 7.62 2.06 -6.63
CA ALA A 496 6.54 1.08 -6.59
C ALA A 496 7.01 -0.22 -5.91
N THR A 497 8.23 -0.66 -6.19
CA THR A 497 8.85 -1.82 -5.52
C THR A 497 8.99 -1.58 -4.02
N GLY A 498 9.45 -0.40 -3.60
CA GLY A 498 9.63 -0.09 -2.18
C GLY A 498 8.30 0.11 -1.44
N LEU A 499 7.29 0.73 -2.06
CA LEU A 499 5.90 0.73 -1.54
C LEU A 499 5.36 -0.70 -1.41
N GLY A 500 5.68 -1.58 -2.35
CA GLY A 500 5.39 -3.01 -2.26
C GLY A 500 6.08 -3.69 -1.08
N LEU A 501 7.36 -3.41 -0.83
CA LEU A 501 8.09 -3.94 0.33
C LEU A 501 7.49 -3.45 1.66
N MET A 502 7.08 -2.17 1.74
CA MET A 502 6.42 -1.63 2.93
C MET A 502 5.04 -2.25 3.15
N SER A 503 4.25 -2.40 2.08
CA SER A 503 2.92 -3.03 2.13
C SER A 503 3.00 -4.51 2.54
N MET A 504 4.04 -5.21 2.10
CA MET A 504 4.36 -6.56 2.54
C MET A 504 4.65 -6.62 4.05
N ALA A 505 5.40 -5.65 4.60
CA ALA A 505 5.68 -5.57 6.03
C ALA A 505 4.41 -5.33 6.86
N TRP A 506 3.50 -4.47 6.38
CA TRP A 506 2.19 -4.26 7.00
C TRP A 506 1.32 -5.51 6.98
N ALA A 507 1.28 -6.21 5.84
CA ALA A 507 0.55 -7.47 5.71
C ALA A 507 1.10 -8.55 6.64
N ALA A 508 2.43 -8.62 6.81
CA ALA A 508 3.06 -9.52 7.77
C ALA A 508 2.67 -9.21 9.22
N GLY A 509 2.60 -7.93 9.59
CA GLY A 509 2.11 -7.49 10.91
C GLY A 509 0.64 -7.87 11.14
N ALA A 510 -0.21 -7.67 10.14
CA ALA A 510 -1.62 -8.05 10.18
C ALA A 510 -1.82 -9.57 10.35
N ILE A 511 -1.09 -10.39 9.57
CA ILE A 511 -1.13 -11.87 9.69
C ILE A 511 -0.68 -12.31 11.08
N LEU A 512 0.39 -11.71 11.62
CA LEU A 512 0.86 -12.04 12.97
C LEU A 512 -0.19 -11.68 14.04
N SER A 513 -0.88 -10.56 13.90
CA SER A 513 -1.98 -10.17 14.81
C SER A 513 -3.12 -11.20 14.77
N LEU A 514 -3.58 -11.56 13.55
CA LEU A 514 -4.63 -12.56 13.34
C LEU A 514 -4.29 -13.92 13.96
N MET A 515 -3.04 -14.39 13.86
CA MET A 515 -2.62 -15.67 14.42
C MET A 515 -2.50 -15.66 15.95
N ILE A 516 -2.02 -14.57 16.55
CA ILE A 516 -1.79 -14.49 18.00
C ILE A 516 -3.12 -14.38 18.75
N ILE A 517 -4.07 -13.61 18.23
CA ILE A 517 -5.35 -13.33 18.90
C ILE A 517 -6.24 -14.57 18.99
N ASP A 518 -6.23 -15.44 17.97
CA ASP A 518 -7.01 -16.69 17.97
C ASP A 518 -6.53 -17.69 19.04
N GLN A 519 -5.25 -17.65 19.41
CA GLN A 519 -4.62 -18.68 20.24
C GLN A 519 -4.30 -18.27 21.68
N THR A 520 -4.31 -16.97 22.00
CA THR A 520 -3.75 -16.46 23.27
C THR A 520 -4.68 -15.48 23.99
N PRO A 521 -4.58 -15.36 25.32
CA PRO A 521 -5.40 -14.42 26.08
C PRO A 521 -5.16 -12.97 25.64
N SER A 522 -6.20 -12.14 25.74
CA SER A 522 -6.28 -10.78 25.19
C SER A 522 -5.18 -9.80 25.61
N LEU A 523 -4.38 -10.12 26.64
CA LEU A 523 -3.26 -9.31 27.13
C LEU A 523 -2.04 -9.39 26.21
N LEU A 524 -1.71 -10.57 25.68
CA LEU A 524 -0.48 -10.78 24.90
C LEU A 524 -0.45 -9.96 23.59
N PRO A 525 -1.53 -9.92 22.77
CA PRO A 525 -1.55 -9.10 21.56
C PRO A 525 -1.29 -7.61 21.82
N ILE A 526 -1.89 -7.06 22.88
CA ILE A 526 -1.75 -5.64 23.23
C ILE A 526 -0.31 -5.35 23.71
N LEU A 527 0.30 -6.25 24.48
CA LEU A 527 1.71 -6.09 24.90
C LEU A 527 2.67 -6.08 23.70
N VAL A 528 2.48 -6.99 22.74
CA VAL A 528 3.28 -7.03 21.51
C VAL A 528 3.08 -5.74 20.69
N CYS A 529 1.85 -5.23 20.64
CA CYS A 529 1.54 -3.93 20.04
C CYS A 529 2.32 -2.80 20.72
N CYS A 530 2.35 -2.73 22.05
CA CYS A 530 3.08 -1.69 22.78
C CYS A 530 4.60 -1.78 22.56
N ILE A 531 5.18 -2.99 22.62
CA ILE A 531 6.63 -3.20 22.41
C ILE A 531 7.03 -2.82 20.99
N SER A 532 6.26 -3.27 19.99
CA SER A 532 6.51 -2.93 18.58
C SER A 532 6.32 -1.43 18.30
N ALA A 533 5.38 -0.77 18.99
CA ALA A 533 5.21 0.68 18.91
C ALA A 533 6.36 1.48 19.52
N VAL A 534 6.87 1.09 20.68
CA VAL A 534 8.06 1.73 21.29
C VAL A 534 9.28 1.60 20.37
N LEU A 535 9.48 0.42 19.79
CA LEU A 535 10.55 0.19 18.82
C LEU A 535 10.36 1.07 17.57
N ALA A 536 9.15 1.12 17.01
CA ALA A 536 8.84 1.94 15.85
C ALA A 536 9.06 3.44 16.12
N LEU A 537 8.63 3.96 17.28
CA LEU A 537 8.85 5.36 17.67
C LEU A 537 10.33 5.70 17.80
N PHE A 538 11.12 4.82 18.42
CA PHE A 538 12.56 4.98 18.50
C PHE A 538 13.19 5.00 17.10
N LEU A 539 12.81 4.07 16.21
CA LEU A 539 13.34 4.01 14.85
C LEU A 539 12.89 5.22 14.00
N CYS A 540 11.65 5.71 14.15
CA CYS A 540 11.16 6.92 13.49
C CYS A 540 12.01 8.14 13.83
N SER A 541 12.50 8.25 15.07
CA SER A 541 13.38 9.36 15.46
C SER A 541 14.70 9.39 14.66
N LEU A 542 15.12 8.26 14.10
CA LEU A 542 16.33 8.13 13.28
C LEU A 542 16.12 8.50 11.80
N LEU A 543 14.89 8.74 11.36
CA LEU A 543 14.59 9.12 9.98
C LEU A 543 14.89 10.61 9.71
N PRO A 544 15.29 10.96 8.48
CA PRO A 544 15.50 12.35 8.06
C PRO A 544 14.18 13.05 7.73
N GLU A 545 14.04 14.33 8.08
CA GLU A 545 12.88 15.13 7.66
C GLU A 545 12.88 15.33 6.12
N THR A 546 11.70 15.27 5.49
CA THR A 546 11.53 15.44 4.02
C THR A 546 10.85 16.74 3.61
N GLU A 547 10.55 17.63 4.56
CA GLU A 547 9.93 18.92 4.29
C GLU A 547 10.69 19.69 3.18
N ASP A 548 9.94 20.08 2.14
CA ASP A 548 10.39 20.80 0.93
C ASP A 548 11.56 20.17 0.14
N GLY A 549 11.83 18.88 0.34
CA GLY A 549 12.89 18.16 -0.36
C GLY A 549 12.54 17.80 -1.82
N PRO A 550 13.45 17.97 -2.79
CA PRO A 550 13.28 17.44 -4.14
C PRO A 550 13.28 15.90 -4.11
N LEU A 551 12.55 15.30 -5.05
CA LEU A 551 12.23 13.88 -5.03
C LEU A 551 13.34 13.06 -5.70
N LEU A 552 13.90 12.08 -4.98
CA LEU A 552 15.14 11.42 -5.39
C LEU A 552 14.96 10.60 -6.69
N ASP A 553 15.63 10.98 -7.79
CA ASP A 553 15.42 10.28 -9.07
C ASP A 553 16.40 9.13 -9.37
N VAL A 554 17.60 9.03 -8.74
CA VAL A 554 18.59 7.97 -9.04
C VAL A 554 19.35 7.46 -7.79
N LEU A 555 19.70 6.16 -7.77
CA LEU A 555 20.37 5.42 -6.67
C LEU A 555 21.81 5.90 -6.34
N GLU A 556 22.50 6.60 -7.25
CA GLU A 556 23.97 6.75 -7.24
C GLU A 556 24.55 7.93 -6.45
N GLN A 557 23.74 8.82 -5.88
CA GLN A 557 24.26 10.08 -5.33
C GLN A 557 24.52 10.07 -3.82
N TYR A 558 25.17 9.04 -3.29
CA TYR A 558 25.71 9.09 -1.91
C TYR A 558 27.16 8.56 -1.80
N PRO A 559 27.57 7.44 -2.43
CA PRO A 559 28.95 6.96 -2.27
C PRO A 559 29.98 7.81 -3.03
N LEU A 560 29.63 8.33 -4.22
CA LEU A 560 30.50 9.26 -4.96
C LEU A 560 30.72 10.58 -4.22
N GLN A 561 29.72 11.00 -3.43
CA GLN A 561 29.71 12.24 -2.68
C GLN A 561 30.67 12.20 -1.48
N ALA A 562 30.85 11.04 -0.85
CA ALA A 562 31.85 10.87 0.21
C ALA A 562 33.28 10.80 -0.36
N SER A 563 33.49 10.07 -1.48
CA SER A 563 34.82 9.95 -2.10
C SER A 563 35.31 11.24 -2.76
N SER A 564 34.41 12.02 -3.38
CA SER A 564 34.77 13.31 -3.97
C SER A 564 35.01 14.37 -2.91
N LEU A 565 34.29 14.31 -1.79
CA LEU A 565 34.48 15.20 -0.63
C LEU A 565 35.81 14.90 0.09
N PHE A 566 36.18 13.63 0.25
CA PHE A 566 37.49 13.25 0.79
C PHE A 566 38.65 13.62 -0.15
N ARG A 567 38.49 13.42 -1.47
CA ARG A 567 39.50 13.83 -2.47
C ARG A 567 39.66 15.35 -2.53
N ALA A 568 38.57 16.12 -2.49
CA ALA A 568 38.61 17.57 -2.46
C ALA A 568 39.15 18.14 -1.12
N MET A 569 38.89 17.49 0.02
CA MET A 569 39.53 17.84 1.30
C MET A 569 41.04 17.53 1.27
N ALA A 570 41.45 16.39 0.71
CA ALA A 570 42.85 16.01 0.61
C ALA A 570 43.64 16.96 -0.32
N GLU A 571 43.07 17.33 -1.47
CA GLU A 571 43.69 18.29 -2.40
C GLU A 571 43.79 19.70 -1.80
N LYS A 572 42.82 20.14 -0.98
CA LYS A 572 42.89 21.41 -0.26
C LYS A 572 43.91 21.42 0.87
N LEU A 573 44.00 20.34 1.64
CA LEU A 573 45.01 20.20 2.70
C LEU A 573 46.43 20.22 2.11
N LEU A 574 46.63 19.59 0.95
CA LEU A 574 47.91 19.65 0.22
C LEU A 574 48.22 21.05 -0.35
N ALA A 575 47.19 21.81 -0.74
CA ALA A 575 47.36 23.18 -1.24
C ALA A 575 47.59 24.22 -0.12
N GLU A 576 47.01 24.01 1.07
CA GLU A 576 47.24 24.87 2.25
C GLU A 576 48.62 24.63 2.89
N ASP A 577 49.12 23.39 2.94
CA ASP A 577 50.47 23.09 3.46
C ASP A 577 51.59 23.59 2.51
N ALA A 578 51.34 23.68 1.20
CA ALA A 578 52.30 24.27 0.24
C ALA A 578 52.45 25.79 0.39
N ALA A 579 51.52 26.46 1.09
CA ALA A 579 51.51 27.92 1.28
C ALA A 579 52.15 28.36 2.62
N HIS A 580 52.40 27.43 3.55
CA HIS A 580 52.98 27.74 4.87
C HIS A 580 54.24 26.91 5.15
N THR A 581 55.37 27.34 4.60
CA THR A 581 56.69 26.91 5.09
C THR A 581 57.04 27.63 6.39
N ASP A 582 56.99 26.93 7.53
CA ASP A 582 58.10 26.87 8.49
C ASP A 582 57.85 25.85 9.65
N ARG A 583 58.84 24.97 9.88
CA ARG A 583 59.15 24.16 11.09
C ARG A 583 58.62 22.71 11.27
N PRO A 584 59.37 21.86 12.04
CA PRO A 584 59.62 20.45 11.74
C PRO A 584 58.69 19.49 12.48
N GLN A 585 57.39 19.48 12.13
CA GLN A 585 56.47 18.39 12.49
C GLN A 585 55.97 17.58 11.27
N ASP A 586 56.46 17.92 10.08
CA ASP A 586 55.90 17.45 8.81
C ASP A 586 56.23 16.00 8.47
N VAL A 587 57.33 15.44 8.99
CA VAL A 587 57.73 14.08 8.61
C VAL A 587 56.79 13.02 9.19
N VAL A 588 56.34 13.18 10.45
CA VAL A 588 55.43 12.22 11.08
C VAL A 588 54.01 12.37 10.52
N ARG A 589 53.57 13.62 10.27
CA ARG A 589 52.23 13.92 9.73
C ARG A 589 52.09 13.51 8.26
N ASN A 590 53.10 13.76 7.42
CA ASN A 590 53.12 13.28 6.04
C ASN A 590 53.28 11.77 5.95
N THR A 591 53.95 11.12 6.91
CA THR A 591 54.01 9.65 6.97
C THR A 591 52.63 9.06 7.31
N ILE A 592 51.89 9.67 8.22
CA ILE A 592 50.51 9.26 8.57
C ILE A 592 49.56 9.52 7.39
N LEU A 593 49.65 10.68 6.74
CA LEU A 593 48.80 11.02 5.59
C LEU A 593 49.09 10.14 4.37
N ASN A 594 50.36 9.89 4.07
CA ASN A 594 50.75 8.94 3.01
C ASN A 594 50.35 7.51 3.36
N SER A 595 50.39 7.10 4.64
CA SER A 595 49.89 5.79 5.06
C SER A 595 48.38 5.66 4.89
N LEU A 596 47.62 6.74 5.12
CA LEU A 596 46.16 6.78 4.92
C LEU A 596 45.80 6.78 3.43
N ILE A 597 46.53 7.50 2.59
CA ILE A 597 46.36 7.50 1.13
C ILE A 597 46.72 6.14 0.55
N LEU A 598 47.84 5.53 0.97
CA LEU A 598 48.23 4.18 0.55
C LEU A 598 47.25 3.11 1.03
N LYS A 599 46.66 3.27 2.23
CA LYS A 599 45.63 2.37 2.76
C LYS A 599 44.31 2.54 1.99
N LEU A 600 43.98 3.76 1.57
CA LEU A 600 42.83 4.05 0.71
C LEU A 600 43.02 3.51 -0.72
N ASP A 601 44.21 3.65 -1.31
CA ASP A 601 44.53 3.06 -2.62
C ASP A 601 44.57 1.53 -2.56
N SER A 602 45.04 0.97 -1.44
CA SER A 602 44.93 -0.44 -1.10
C SER A 602 43.47 -0.90 -1.01
N ASP A 603 42.60 -0.14 -0.34
CA ASP A 603 41.17 -0.47 -0.20
C ASP A 603 40.42 -0.29 -1.53
N ILE A 604 40.83 0.66 -2.38
CA ILE A 604 40.32 0.84 -3.75
C ILE A 604 40.80 -0.28 -4.68
N LEU A 605 42.06 -0.71 -4.55
CA LEU A 605 42.62 -1.87 -5.26
C LEU A 605 42.01 -3.18 -4.73
N ALA A 606 41.68 -3.28 -3.45
CA ALA A 606 40.96 -4.39 -2.84
C ALA A 606 39.50 -4.43 -3.33
N ALA A 607 38.84 -3.28 -3.46
CA ALA A 607 37.51 -3.17 -4.04
C ALA A 607 37.52 -3.50 -5.55
N ARG A 608 38.52 -3.05 -6.31
CA ARG A 608 38.71 -3.38 -7.73
C ARG A 608 39.10 -4.85 -7.94
N SER A 609 39.90 -5.45 -7.06
CA SER A 609 40.26 -6.88 -7.14
C SER A 609 39.16 -7.80 -6.64
N ALA A 610 38.30 -7.36 -5.70
CA ALA A 610 37.06 -8.05 -5.35
C ALA A 610 36.04 -7.99 -6.50
N GLN A 611 36.06 -6.91 -7.29
CA GLN A 611 35.22 -6.75 -8.48
C GLN A 611 35.78 -7.53 -9.70
N GLY A 612 37.11 -7.63 -9.84
CA GLY A 612 37.76 -8.48 -10.86
C GLY A 612 37.69 -9.98 -10.56
N ARG A 613 37.78 -10.41 -9.29
CA ARG A 613 37.57 -11.83 -8.91
C ARG A 613 36.14 -12.32 -9.13
N ALA A 614 35.17 -11.41 -9.15
CA ALA A 614 33.79 -11.74 -9.49
C ALA A 614 33.57 -11.87 -11.02
N GLU A 615 34.47 -11.34 -11.85
CA GLU A 615 34.49 -11.52 -13.31
C GLU A 615 35.26 -12.79 -13.73
N ASP A 616 36.28 -13.23 -12.96
CA ASP A 616 37.08 -14.44 -13.27
C ASP A 616 36.46 -15.77 -12.77
N THR A 617 35.23 -15.75 -12.26
CA THR A 617 34.47 -16.96 -11.87
C THR A 617 33.23 -17.20 -12.74
N GLU A 618 33.36 -16.96 -14.05
CA GLU A 618 32.57 -17.71 -15.05
C GLU A 618 33.37 -18.96 -15.48
N PRO A 619 32.85 -20.18 -15.32
CA PRO A 619 33.47 -21.33 -15.95
C PRO A 619 33.26 -21.22 -17.47
N GLN A 620 34.35 -20.95 -18.20
CA GLN A 620 34.43 -21.37 -19.59
C GLN A 620 34.38 -22.91 -19.63
N SER A 621 33.21 -23.46 -19.93
CA SER A 621 33.06 -24.81 -20.47
C SER A 621 32.36 -24.71 -21.81
N GLY A 622 33.01 -25.23 -22.85
CA GLY A 622 32.47 -25.31 -24.20
C GLY A 622 31.41 -26.37 -24.41
#